data_AF-U9TCJ6-F1
#
_entry.id   AF-U9TCJ6-F1
#
_cell.length_a   1.000
_cell.length_b   1.000
_cell.length_c   1.000
_cell.angle_alpha   90.00
_cell.angle_beta   90.00
_cell.angle_gamma   90.00
#
_symmetry.space_group_name_H-M   'P 1'
#
loop_
_entity.id
_entity.type
_entity.pdbx_description
1 polymer ?
#
loop_
_entity_poly.entity_id
_entity_poly.type
_entity_poly.pdbx_seq_one_letter_code
_entity_poly.pdbx_strand_id
1 'polypeptide(L)'
;MISQSIILSKTLNEKILKYPNFIKCLKVRILEWIKQQPTNNWQYKVASNKQNLYPYPSFSAALQTHIRTLFKKPIAQILCALERLSATKTFFYINERARSKGNYEKLLKFWEQVYMDKKIVNIENTQNPKPDGYNMPAGSLLDLEFPFSLYFMNQINSFKRIYEEEIAKLQEDNERIDEETNELYEYVIEDHLKEFKDNILTSIPLLKEKDSPFEWEWASELYFNDFVTIIASKDGETKNKKMLASILKLLIGDKVRKPIFLHAYWWKNGNEVLAQLQLAQMSPMIIKNIEIQGNVAVGGNLEKHLVKELIKLMLQRICGNFEGAGNSHSIDKWQHDVTKILSLVSKVTRAKNLPDLQLLRIVNDLVATKSIPLDSIREIVQLGLSSDEQGVLSEKFVSTVLDKLDKLEQNEKNIIPRRSFIMRCLALIPIESEVRLSFYEKLFSKEPFPLMGAIIERIFLKEDKKYEDIFFL
;
A
#
# COMPACT_ATOMS: atom_id res chain seq x y z
N MET A 1 -25.29 3.55 5.32
CA MET A 1 -25.25 2.07 5.42
C MET A 1 -26.62 1.41 5.20
N ILE A 2 -27.71 1.89 5.83
CA ILE A 2 -29.06 1.29 5.67
C ILE A 2 -29.53 1.24 4.21
N SER A 3 -29.27 2.31 3.42
CA SER A 3 -29.63 2.38 2.00
C SER A 3 -28.89 1.38 1.10
N GLN A 4 -27.59 1.12 1.35
CA GLN A 4 -26.79 0.15 0.60
C GLN A 4 -27.20 -1.29 0.88
N SER A 5 -27.58 -1.61 2.12
CA SER A 5 -28.08 -2.94 2.52
C SER A 5 -29.39 -3.31 1.80
N ILE A 6 -30.31 -2.34 1.65
CA ILE A 6 -31.60 -2.55 0.97
C ILE A 6 -31.41 -2.77 -0.54
N ILE A 7 -30.53 -1.99 -1.18
CA ILE A 7 -30.21 -2.15 -2.61
C ILE A 7 -29.55 -3.50 -2.86
N LEU A 8 -28.56 -3.87 -2.04
CA LEU A 8 -27.89 -5.16 -2.12
C LEU A 8 -28.89 -6.32 -1.96
N SER A 9 -29.80 -6.25 -0.99
CA SER A 9 -30.84 -7.26 -0.76
C SER A 9 -31.75 -7.45 -1.98
N LYS A 10 -32.19 -6.37 -2.62
CA LYS A 10 -32.98 -6.43 -3.86
C LYS A 10 -32.20 -7.06 -5.01
N THR A 11 -30.96 -6.60 -5.24
CA THR A 11 -30.09 -7.13 -6.30
C THR A 11 -29.76 -8.61 -6.08
N LEU A 12 -29.53 -9.02 -4.83
CA LEU A 12 -29.27 -10.43 -4.49
C LEU A 12 -30.50 -11.30 -4.77
N ASN A 13 -31.71 -10.87 -4.39
CA ASN A 13 -32.93 -11.63 -4.67
C ASN A 13 -33.15 -11.84 -6.16
N GLU A 14 -32.96 -10.81 -6.98
CA GLU A 14 -33.07 -10.92 -8.44
C GLU A 14 -31.99 -11.79 -9.06
N LYS A 15 -30.74 -11.67 -8.57
CA LYS A 15 -29.61 -12.47 -9.10
C LYS A 15 -29.74 -13.93 -8.71
N ILE A 16 -29.97 -14.26 -7.44
CA ILE A 16 -30.04 -15.64 -6.94
C ILE A 16 -30.98 -16.51 -7.78
N LEU A 17 -32.15 -15.98 -8.16
CA LEU A 17 -33.12 -16.69 -8.98
C LEU A 17 -32.62 -17.05 -10.38
N LYS A 18 -31.63 -16.33 -10.91
CA LYS A 18 -31.01 -16.56 -12.23
C LYS A 18 -29.89 -17.62 -12.22
N TYR A 19 -29.46 -18.09 -11.05
CA TYR A 19 -28.38 -19.07 -10.91
C TYR A 19 -28.84 -20.35 -10.18
N PRO A 20 -29.35 -21.35 -10.93
CA PRO A 20 -29.82 -22.61 -10.36
C PRO A 20 -28.77 -23.35 -9.51
N ASN A 21 -27.48 -23.27 -9.87
CA ASN A 21 -26.38 -23.88 -9.12
C ASN A 21 -26.25 -23.29 -7.71
N PHE A 22 -26.42 -21.98 -7.56
CA PHE A 22 -26.41 -21.32 -6.25
C PHE A 22 -27.57 -21.80 -5.38
N ILE A 23 -28.77 -21.88 -5.97
CA ILE A 23 -29.97 -22.39 -5.29
C ILE A 23 -29.75 -23.85 -4.85
N LYS A 24 -29.12 -24.67 -5.71
CA LYS A 24 -28.76 -26.05 -5.37
C LYS A 24 -27.84 -26.11 -4.16
N CYS A 25 -26.78 -25.30 -4.13
CA CYS A 25 -25.86 -25.21 -2.99
C CYS A 25 -26.58 -24.82 -1.69
N LEU A 26 -27.42 -23.78 -1.75
CA LEU A 26 -28.24 -23.36 -0.61
C LEU A 26 -29.14 -24.50 -0.12
N LYS A 27 -29.87 -25.16 -1.02
CA LYS A 27 -30.77 -26.27 -0.68
C LYS A 27 -30.04 -27.38 0.06
N VAL A 28 -28.89 -27.83 -0.44
CA VAL A 28 -28.12 -28.92 0.20
C VAL A 28 -27.76 -28.54 1.64
N ARG A 29 -27.16 -27.36 1.83
CA ARG A 29 -26.70 -26.90 3.15
C ARG A 29 -27.85 -26.69 4.14
N ILE A 30 -28.96 -26.11 3.68
CA ILE A 30 -30.14 -25.86 4.54
C ILE A 30 -30.79 -27.18 4.94
N LEU A 31 -30.92 -28.14 4.02
CA LEU A 31 -31.50 -29.44 4.34
C LEU A 31 -30.63 -30.22 5.34
N GLU A 32 -29.30 -30.16 5.22
CA GLU A 32 -28.41 -30.71 6.26
C GLU A 32 -28.63 -30.04 7.61
N TRP A 33 -28.69 -28.71 7.63
CA TRP A 33 -28.91 -27.95 8.86
C TRP A 33 -30.25 -28.28 9.52
N ILE A 34 -31.34 -28.36 8.74
CA ILE A 34 -32.68 -28.70 9.24
C ILE A 34 -32.73 -30.10 9.82
N LYS A 35 -32.06 -31.09 9.18
CA LYS A 35 -31.98 -32.47 9.70
C LYS A 35 -31.33 -32.55 11.08
N GLN A 36 -30.47 -31.59 11.43
CA GLN A 36 -29.82 -31.50 12.73
C GLN A 36 -30.68 -30.78 13.79
N GLN A 37 -31.80 -30.16 13.41
CA GLN A 37 -32.69 -29.47 14.35
C GLN A 37 -33.72 -30.43 14.96
N PRO A 38 -34.03 -30.29 16.27
CA PRO A 38 -35.05 -31.10 16.92
C PRO A 38 -36.45 -30.75 16.39
N THR A 39 -36.96 -31.59 15.49
CA THR A 39 -38.18 -31.31 14.70
C THR A 39 -39.40 -32.15 15.08
N ASN A 40 -39.35 -32.85 16.21
CA ASN A 40 -40.48 -33.68 16.65
C ASN A 40 -41.72 -32.80 16.95
N ASN A 41 -42.85 -33.20 16.33
CA ASN A 41 -44.19 -32.65 16.53
C ASN A 41 -44.34 -31.14 16.29
N TRP A 42 -43.59 -30.57 15.33
CA TRP A 42 -43.67 -29.12 15.02
C TRP A 42 -45.08 -28.66 14.62
N GLN A 43 -45.84 -29.49 13.89
CA GLN A 43 -47.23 -29.17 13.50
C GLN A 43 -48.14 -28.99 14.71
N TYR A 44 -48.01 -29.89 15.70
CA TYR A 44 -48.70 -29.79 16.98
C TYR A 44 -48.30 -28.50 17.71
N LYS A 45 -47.00 -28.16 17.76
CA LYS A 45 -46.50 -26.92 18.39
C LYS A 45 -47.06 -25.65 17.74
N VAL A 46 -47.31 -25.67 16.43
CA VAL A 46 -47.97 -24.55 15.73
C VAL A 46 -49.45 -24.50 16.11
N ALA A 47 -50.15 -25.63 16.09
CA ALA A 47 -51.57 -25.72 16.43
C ALA A 47 -51.87 -25.33 17.88
N SER A 48 -50.98 -25.69 18.82
CA SER A 48 -51.16 -25.44 20.26
C SER A 48 -50.74 -24.03 20.70
N ASN A 49 -50.15 -23.22 19.82
CA ASN A 49 -49.69 -21.87 20.15
C ASN A 49 -50.57 -20.80 19.48
N LYS A 50 -51.39 -20.11 20.28
CA LYS A 50 -52.27 -19.03 19.80
C LYS A 50 -51.52 -17.90 19.09
N GLN A 51 -50.30 -17.57 19.52
CA GLN A 51 -49.47 -16.54 18.87
C GLN A 51 -49.01 -16.95 17.47
N ASN A 52 -48.88 -18.26 17.20
CA ASN A 52 -48.50 -18.78 15.88
C ASN A 52 -49.71 -19.02 14.97
N LEU A 53 -50.90 -19.17 15.53
CA LEU A 53 -52.12 -19.52 14.79
C LEU A 53 -52.96 -18.30 14.42
N TYR A 54 -53.22 -17.40 15.37
CA TYR A 54 -54.18 -16.30 15.22
C TYR A 54 -53.77 -15.19 14.25
N PRO A 55 -52.46 -14.92 14.00
CA PRO A 55 -52.07 -13.96 12.98
C PRO A 55 -52.40 -14.39 11.54
N TYR A 56 -52.85 -15.63 11.31
CA TYR A 56 -53.05 -16.19 9.98
C TYR A 56 -54.51 -16.60 9.74
N PRO A 57 -55.01 -16.47 8.50
CA PRO A 57 -56.42 -16.73 8.18
C PRO A 57 -56.81 -18.21 8.21
N SER A 58 -55.85 -19.12 8.29
CA SER A 58 -56.11 -20.56 8.37
C SER A 58 -54.93 -21.31 8.99
N PHE A 59 -55.20 -22.53 9.48
CA PHE A 59 -54.13 -23.41 9.97
C PHE A 59 -53.11 -23.74 8.87
N SER A 60 -53.55 -23.95 7.63
CA SER A 60 -52.66 -24.14 6.48
C SER A 60 -51.71 -22.94 6.28
N ALA A 61 -52.23 -21.71 6.37
CA ALA A 61 -51.42 -20.50 6.28
C ALA A 61 -50.42 -20.37 7.44
N ALA A 62 -50.82 -20.76 8.66
CA ALA A 62 -49.93 -20.81 9.82
C ALA A 62 -48.79 -21.83 9.64
N LEU A 63 -49.11 -23.04 9.16
CA LEU A 63 -48.11 -24.08 8.86
C LEU A 63 -47.14 -23.64 7.76
N GLN A 64 -47.65 -23.08 6.66
CA GLN A 64 -46.81 -22.55 5.58
C GLN A 64 -45.88 -21.46 6.08
N THR A 65 -46.37 -20.57 6.96
CA THR A 65 -45.54 -19.50 7.51
C THR A 65 -44.50 -20.02 8.49
N HIS A 66 -44.82 -21.03 9.29
CA HIS A 66 -43.85 -21.72 10.12
C HIS A 66 -42.71 -22.32 9.28
N ILE A 67 -43.05 -23.07 8.21
CA ILE A 67 -42.06 -23.61 7.28
C ILE A 67 -41.23 -22.49 6.65
N ARG A 68 -41.85 -21.42 6.15
CA ARG A 68 -41.13 -20.28 5.57
C ARG A 68 -40.14 -19.69 6.56
N THR A 69 -40.53 -19.50 7.82
CA THR A 69 -39.65 -18.97 8.87
C THR A 69 -38.49 -19.92 9.17
N LEU A 70 -38.76 -21.23 9.22
CA LEU A 70 -37.74 -22.27 9.46
C LEU A 70 -36.63 -22.25 8.40
N PHE A 71 -36.97 -22.04 7.13
CA PHE A 71 -36.00 -21.95 6.03
C PHE A 71 -35.39 -20.55 5.88
N LYS A 72 -36.17 -19.49 6.10
CA LYS A 72 -35.73 -18.10 5.93
C LYS A 72 -34.55 -17.76 6.84
N LYS A 73 -34.56 -18.26 8.07
CA LYS A 73 -33.49 -18.02 9.05
C LYS A 73 -32.11 -18.51 8.56
N PRO A 74 -31.91 -19.81 8.29
CA PRO A 74 -30.60 -20.31 7.83
C PRO A 74 -30.21 -19.73 6.47
N ILE A 75 -31.16 -19.48 5.54
CA ILE A 75 -30.86 -18.78 4.27
C ILE A 75 -30.22 -17.41 4.55
N ALA A 76 -30.87 -16.61 5.40
CA ALA A 76 -30.41 -15.27 5.71
C ALA A 76 -29.04 -15.30 6.42
N GLN A 77 -28.82 -16.25 7.33
CA GLN A 77 -27.54 -16.42 8.01
C GLN A 77 -26.41 -16.83 7.05
N ILE A 78 -26.67 -17.77 6.13
CA ILE A 78 -25.70 -18.18 5.09
C ILE A 78 -25.35 -17.00 4.19
N LEU A 79 -26.35 -16.26 3.69
CA LEU A 79 -26.10 -15.10 2.84
C LEU A 79 -25.31 -14.03 3.59
N CYS A 80 -25.64 -13.77 4.86
CA CYS A 80 -24.87 -12.84 5.69
C CYS A 80 -23.41 -13.29 5.86
N ALA A 81 -23.17 -14.58 6.12
CA ALA A 81 -21.82 -15.14 6.21
C ALA A 81 -21.05 -14.99 4.90
N LEU A 82 -21.70 -15.26 3.75
CA LEU A 82 -21.10 -15.11 2.42
C LEU A 82 -20.76 -13.65 2.09
N GLU A 83 -21.65 -12.70 2.40
CA GLU A 83 -21.36 -11.27 2.20
C GLU A 83 -20.20 -10.81 3.09
N ARG A 84 -20.12 -11.26 4.34
CA ARG A 84 -18.98 -10.94 5.23
C ARG A 84 -17.64 -11.41 4.67
N LEU A 85 -17.65 -12.49 3.90
CA LEU A 85 -16.49 -13.03 3.19
C LEU A 85 -16.33 -12.44 1.78
N SER A 86 -17.22 -11.51 1.37
CA SER A 86 -17.31 -10.96 0.01
C SER A 86 -17.39 -12.02 -1.10
N ALA A 87 -18.00 -13.17 -0.80
CA ALA A 87 -17.95 -14.37 -1.65
C ALA A 87 -19.16 -14.54 -2.58
N THR A 88 -20.28 -13.86 -2.33
CA THR A 88 -21.51 -14.02 -3.13
C THR A 88 -21.35 -13.47 -4.55
N LYS A 89 -20.77 -12.27 -4.68
CA LYS A 89 -20.54 -11.65 -6.00
C LYS A 89 -19.55 -12.45 -6.82
N THR A 90 -18.53 -13.00 -6.17
CA THR A 90 -17.53 -13.89 -6.76
C THR A 90 -18.18 -15.12 -7.38
N PHE A 91 -19.15 -15.75 -6.70
CA PHE A 91 -19.89 -16.87 -7.27
C PHE A 91 -20.56 -16.49 -8.60
N PHE A 92 -21.29 -15.36 -8.64
CA PHE A 92 -21.99 -14.94 -9.85
C PHE A 92 -21.02 -14.66 -11.00
N TYR A 93 -19.92 -13.97 -10.71
CA TYR A 93 -18.86 -13.69 -11.68
C TYR A 93 -18.28 -14.99 -12.27
N ILE A 94 -17.92 -15.95 -11.41
CA ILE A 94 -17.33 -17.22 -11.83
C ILE A 94 -18.35 -18.05 -12.60
N ASN A 95 -19.59 -18.12 -12.14
CA ASN A 95 -20.62 -18.94 -12.79
C ASN A 95 -20.99 -18.39 -14.18
N GLU A 96 -21.01 -17.07 -14.37
CA GLU A 96 -21.18 -16.48 -15.71
C GLU A 96 -20.02 -16.83 -16.63
N ARG A 97 -18.79 -16.72 -16.14
CA ARG A 97 -17.61 -17.08 -16.93
C ARG A 97 -17.51 -18.57 -17.20
N ALA A 98 -17.90 -19.44 -16.27
CA ALA A 98 -17.93 -20.89 -16.48
C ALA A 98 -18.82 -21.29 -17.67
N ARG A 99 -19.92 -20.58 -17.92
CA ARG A 99 -20.80 -20.81 -19.07
C ARG A 99 -20.14 -20.50 -20.44
N SER A 100 -19.08 -19.70 -20.45
CA SER A 100 -18.39 -19.25 -21.68
C SER A 100 -16.92 -19.71 -21.77
N LYS A 101 -16.30 -20.06 -20.64
CA LYS A 101 -14.89 -20.45 -20.50
C LYS A 101 -14.79 -21.64 -19.54
N GLY A 102 -14.51 -22.82 -20.07
CA GLY A 102 -14.52 -24.08 -19.30
C GLY A 102 -13.55 -24.13 -18.12
N ASN A 103 -12.45 -23.35 -18.12
CA ASN A 103 -11.52 -23.31 -16.98
C ASN A 103 -12.16 -22.74 -15.69
N TYR A 104 -13.18 -21.88 -15.80
CA TYR A 104 -13.90 -21.34 -14.64
C TYR A 104 -14.78 -22.39 -13.94
N GLU A 105 -15.09 -23.53 -14.57
CA GLU A 105 -15.80 -24.62 -13.91
C GLU A 105 -14.97 -25.22 -12.76
N LYS A 106 -13.64 -25.32 -12.93
CA LYS A 106 -12.74 -25.78 -11.86
C LYS A 106 -12.76 -24.83 -10.68
N LEU A 107 -12.73 -23.51 -10.95
CA LEU A 107 -12.80 -22.48 -9.91
C LEU A 107 -14.18 -22.42 -9.24
N LEU A 108 -15.25 -22.72 -9.97
CA LEU A 108 -16.60 -22.88 -9.42
C LEU A 108 -16.66 -24.06 -8.44
N LYS A 109 -16.09 -25.22 -8.81
CA LYS A 109 -15.99 -26.38 -7.90
C LYS A 109 -15.21 -26.05 -6.64
N PHE A 110 -14.10 -25.31 -6.77
CA PHE A 110 -13.36 -24.82 -5.61
C PHE A 110 -14.20 -23.89 -4.72
N TRP A 111 -14.95 -22.95 -5.32
CA TRP A 111 -15.87 -22.11 -4.56
C TRP A 111 -16.92 -22.95 -3.80
N GLU A 112 -17.49 -23.96 -4.45
CA GLU A 112 -18.47 -24.88 -3.84
C GLU A 112 -17.87 -25.70 -2.70
N GLN A 113 -16.63 -26.17 -2.84
CA GLN A 113 -15.89 -26.88 -1.80
C GLN A 113 -15.68 -26.00 -0.56
N VAL A 114 -15.18 -24.78 -0.75
CA VAL A 114 -14.98 -23.81 0.35
C VAL A 114 -16.32 -23.42 0.98
N TYR A 115 -17.36 -23.23 0.17
CA TYR A 115 -18.71 -22.96 0.65
C TYR A 115 -19.20 -24.06 1.61
N MET A 116 -19.02 -25.34 1.26
CA MET A 116 -19.50 -26.45 2.08
C MET A 116 -18.78 -26.61 3.42
N ASP A 117 -17.59 -26.00 3.58
CA ASP A 117 -16.89 -25.99 4.85
C ASP A 117 -17.64 -25.15 5.90
N LYS A 118 -18.16 -25.84 6.92
CA LYS A 118 -18.94 -25.23 8.02
C LYS A 118 -18.08 -24.40 8.96
N LYS A 119 -16.76 -24.63 9.01
CA LYS A 119 -15.81 -23.81 9.79
C LYS A 119 -15.58 -22.45 9.13
N ILE A 120 -15.57 -22.41 7.80
CA ILE A 120 -15.36 -21.18 7.03
C ILE A 120 -16.65 -20.37 6.94
N VAL A 121 -17.72 -20.97 6.38
CA VAL A 121 -19.02 -20.31 6.28
C VAL A 121 -19.86 -20.67 7.51
N ASN A 122 -19.44 -20.16 8.67
CA ASN A 122 -20.10 -20.48 9.93
C ASN A 122 -21.40 -19.69 10.12
N ILE A 123 -22.49 -20.39 10.44
CA ILE A 123 -23.81 -19.81 10.73
C ILE A 123 -24.29 -20.06 12.18
N GLU A 124 -23.60 -20.88 12.97
CA GLU A 124 -24.04 -21.31 14.30
C GLU A 124 -24.09 -20.15 15.30
N ASN A 125 -23.10 -19.26 15.24
CA ASN A 125 -22.96 -18.10 16.12
C ASN A 125 -23.49 -16.79 15.51
N THR A 126 -24.22 -16.86 14.39
CA THR A 126 -24.78 -15.66 13.75
C THR A 126 -26.06 -15.23 14.45
N GLN A 127 -26.18 -13.94 14.75
CA GLN A 127 -27.42 -13.37 15.29
C GLN A 127 -28.62 -13.74 14.40
N ASN A 128 -29.80 -13.84 15.00
CA ASN A 128 -31.01 -14.07 14.21
C ASN A 128 -31.26 -12.86 13.28
N PRO A 129 -31.75 -13.11 12.05
CA PRO A 129 -32.10 -12.03 11.13
C PRO A 129 -33.16 -11.12 11.76
N LYS A 130 -32.90 -9.81 11.77
CA LYS A 130 -33.91 -8.81 12.11
C LYS A 130 -34.74 -8.46 10.86
N PRO A 131 -35.97 -7.94 11.01
CA PRO A 131 -36.79 -7.47 9.89
C PRO A 131 -36.05 -6.45 9.00
N ASP A 132 -35.23 -5.61 9.63
CA ASP A 132 -34.48 -4.52 8.97
C ASP A 132 -33.10 -4.94 8.43
N GLY A 133 -32.78 -6.24 8.48
CA GLY A 133 -31.56 -6.81 7.93
C GLY A 133 -30.48 -7.13 8.98
N TYR A 134 -29.23 -7.24 8.53
CA TYR A 134 -28.06 -7.54 9.37
C TYR A 134 -27.11 -6.36 9.46
N ASN A 135 -26.46 -6.23 10.62
CA ASN A 135 -25.30 -5.35 10.77
C ASN A 135 -24.11 -5.96 10.03
N MET A 136 -23.61 -5.24 9.03
CA MET A 136 -22.46 -5.62 8.23
C MET A 136 -21.25 -4.76 8.61
N PRO A 137 -20.07 -5.36 8.87
CA PRO A 137 -18.86 -4.59 9.12
C PRO A 137 -18.51 -3.68 7.94
N ALA A 138 -17.88 -2.53 8.23
CA ALA A 138 -17.25 -1.72 7.20
C ALA A 138 -16.23 -2.57 6.43
N GLY A 139 -16.25 -2.51 5.09
CA GLY A 139 -15.38 -3.30 4.22
C GLY A 139 -15.91 -4.69 3.81
N SER A 140 -17.09 -5.11 4.26
CA SER A 140 -17.67 -6.43 3.96
C SER A 140 -18.47 -6.52 2.65
N LEU A 141 -18.11 -5.77 1.60
CA LEU A 141 -18.86 -5.71 0.33
C LEU A 141 -17.95 -5.44 -0.87
N LEU A 142 -16.74 -6.00 -0.86
CA LEU A 142 -15.79 -5.81 -1.94
C LEU A 142 -16.22 -6.59 -3.18
N ASP A 143 -16.01 -6.00 -4.35
CA ASP A 143 -16.19 -6.68 -5.64
C ASP A 143 -14.96 -7.54 -5.93
N LEU A 144 -14.91 -8.73 -5.33
CA LEU A 144 -13.80 -9.69 -5.44
C LEU A 144 -14.08 -10.76 -6.50
N GLU A 145 -13.05 -11.19 -7.22
CA GLU A 145 -13.12 -12.12 -8.35
C GLU A 145 -12.64 -13.54 -8.03
N PHE A 146 -11.72 -13.70 -7.08
CA PHE A 146 -11.20 -15.00 -6.64
C PHE A 146 -11.99 -15.53 -5.43
N PRO A 147 -12.35 -16.84 -5.41
CA PRO A 147 -13.18 -17.41 -4.35
C PRO A 147 -12.61 -17.16 -2.96
N PHE A 148 -13.41 -16.49 -2.12
CA PHE A 148 -13.08 -16.28 -0.70
C PHE A 148 -11.70 -15.61 -0.48
N SER A 149 -11.26 -14.73 -1.39
CA SER A 149 -9.97 -14.01 -1.28
C SER A 149 -9.76 -13.37 0.07
N LEU A 150 -10.79 -12.73 0.64
CA LEU A 150 -10.70 -12.09 1.95
C LEU A 150 -10.38 -13.11 3.06
N TYR A 151 -10.96 -14.30 3.01
CA TYR A 151 -10.67 -15.38 3.95
C TYR A 151 -9.22 -15.85 3.81
N PHE A 152 -8.79 -16.21 2.61
CA PHE A 152 -7.44 -16.72 2.39
C PHE A 152 -6.37 -15.68 2.70
N MET A 153 -6.60 -14.41 2.34
CA MET A 153 -5.71 -13.32 2.69
C MET A 153 -5.55 -13.19 4.21
N ASN A 154 -6.63 -13.31 4.99
CA ASN A 154 -6.57 -13.26 6.44
C ASN A 154 -5.86 -14.50 7.02
N GLN A 155 -6.10 -15.69 6.48
CA GLN A 155 -5.41 -16.92 6.89
C GLN A 155 -3.90 -16.81 6.66
N ILE A 156 -3.47 -16.38 5.47
CA ILE A 156 -2.05 -16.20 5.15
C ILE A 156 -1.43 -15.12 6.04
N ASN A 157 -2.13 -14.00 6.26
CA ASN A 157 -1.67 -12.92 7.14
C ASN A 157 -1.52 -13.34 8.61
N SER A 158 -2.15 -14.42 9.06
CA SER A 158 -1.92 -14.93 10.41
C SER A 158 -0.49 -15.45 10.63
N PHE A 159 0.22 -15.79 9.55
CA PHE A 159 1.62 -16.24 9.58
C PHE A 159 2.64 -15.10 9.57
N LYS A 160 2.20 -13.84 9.43
CA LYS A 160 3.10 -12.68 9.33
C LYS A 160 4.14 -12.64 10.45
N ARG A 161 3.70 -12.85 11.70
CA ARG A 161 4.59 -12.81 12.86
C ARG A 161 5.66 -13.91 12.81
N ILE A 162 5.27 -15.13 12.42
CA ILE A 162 6.19 -16.27 12.31
C ILE A 162 7.24 -15.97 11.24
N TYR A 163 6.80 -15.47 10.08
CA TYR A 163 7.70 -15.04 9.01
C TYR A 163 8.71 -13.98 9.49
N GLU A 164 8.25 -12.95 10.20
CA GLU A 164 9.13 -11.89 10.72
C GLU A 164 10.15 -12.44 11.72
N GLU A 165 9.74 -13.36 12.61
CA GLU A 165 10.63 -14.03 13.56
C GLU A 165 11.66 -14.94 12.86
N GLU A 166 11.28 -15.66 11.79
CA GLU A 166 12.17 -16.51 11.00
C GLU A 166 13.17 -15.68 10.19
N ILE A 167 12.74 -14.58 9.57
CA ILE A 167 13.61 -13.64 8.86
C ILE A 167 14.63 -13.00 9.82
N ALA A 168 14.20 -12.59 11.02
CA ALA A 168 15.11 -12.02 12.02
C ALA A 168 16.23 -12.99 12.40
N LYS A 169 15.93 -14.28 12.55
CA LYS A 169 16.94 -15.32 12.80
C LYS A 169 17.90 -15.49 11.63
N LEU A 170 17.41 -15.42 10.39
CA LEU A 170 18.27 -15.48 9.21
C LEU A 170 19.25 -14.29 9.15
N GLN A 171 18.85 -13.13 9.68
CA GLN A 171 19.68 -11.92 9.76
C GLN A 171 20.73 -11.97 10.87
N GLU A 172 20.73 -12.99 11.75
CA GLU A 172 21.80 -13.17 12.75
C GLU A 172 23.08 -13.75 12.12
N ASP A 173 22.97 -14.37 10.94
CA ASP A 173 24.08 -14.93 10.18
C ASP A 173 24.62 -13.91 9.18
N ASN A 174 25.74 -13.27 9.52
CA ASN A 174 26.39 -12.25 8.68
C ASN A 174 26.76 -12.76 7.28
N GLU A 175 26.97 -14.06 7.09
CA GLU A 175 27.29 -14.64 5.76
C GLU A 175 26.10 -14.57 4.78
N ARG A 176 24.89 -14.32 5.30
CA ARG A 176 23.64 -14.24 4.53
C ARG A 176 23.25 -12.81 4.17
N ILE A 177 24.00 -11.83 4.65
CA ILE A 177 23.72 -10.41 4.47
C ILE A 177 24.58 -9.87 3.33
N ASP A 178 23.92 -9.17 2.41
CA ASP A 178 24.55 -8.39 1.37
C ASP A 178 25.23 -7.15 1.99
N GLU A 179 26.54 -7.05 1.86
CA GLU A 179 27.35 -5.98 2.46
C GLU A 179 27.00 -4.57 1.94
N GLU A 180 26.51 -4.44 0.70
CA GLU A 180 26.16 -3.14 0.10
C GLU A 180 24.82 -2.62 0.63
N THR A 181 23.85 -3.53 0.79
CA THR A 181 22.47 -3.18 1.15
C THR A 181 22.16 -3.38 2.63
N ASN A 182 22.97 -4.16 3.34
CA ASN A 182 22.71 -4.62 4.70
C ASN A 182 21.36 -5.37 4.82
N GLU A 183 20.96 -6.07 3.76
CA GLU A 183 19.77 -6.91 3.69
C GLU A 183 20.15 -8.37 3.40
N LEU A 184 19.26 -9.32 3.67
CA LEU A 184 19.48 -10.71 3.25
C LEU A 184 19.61 -10.82 1.73
N TYR A 185 20.54 -11.66 1.26
CA TYR A 185 20.63 -12.00 -0.16
C TYR A 185 19.31 -12.55 -0.70
N GLU A 186 18.99 -12.22 -1.97
CA GLU A 186 17.73 -12.64 -2.59
C GLU A 186 17.57 -14.18 -2.59
N TYR A 187 18.65 -14.93 -2.86
CA TYR A 187 18.60 -16.39 -2.87
C TYR A 187 18.23 -16.98 -1.49
N VAL A 188 18.67 -16.36 -0.39
CA VAL A 188 18.34 -16.79 0.99
C VAL A 188 16.84 -16.60 1.24
N ILE A 189 16.29 -15.45 0.83
CA ILE A 189 14.86 -15.16 0.94
C ILE A 189 14.05 -16.14 0.08
N GLU A 190 14.49 -16.41 -1.15
CA GLU A 190 13.79 -17.32 -2.05
C GLU A 190 13.75 -18.76 -1.52
N ASP A 191 14.87 -19.27 -1.00
CA ASP A 191 14.93 -20.62 -0.44
C ASP A 191 14.06 -20.75 0.81
N HIS A 192 14.14 -19.76 1.71
CA HIS A 192 13.26 -19.70 2.88
C HIS A 192 11.77 -19.69 2.48
N LEU A 193 11.40 -18.90 1.45
CA LEU A 193 10.01 -18.81 0.99
C LEU A 193 9.48 -20.11 0.38
N LYS A 194 10.34 -21.00 -0.14
CA LYS A 194 9.92 -22.33 -0.61
C LYS A 194 9.44 -23.18 0.56
N GLU A 195 10.24 -23.27 1.64
CA GLU A 195 9.87 -24.03 2.84
C GLU A 195 8.69 -23.41 3.58
N PHE A 196 8.70 -22.08 3.71
CA PHE A 196 7.62 -21.33 4.36
C PHE A 196 6.28 -21.52 3.63
N LYS A 197 6.30 -21.58 2.28
CA LYS A 197 5.12 -21.91 1.49
C LYS A 197 4.54 -23.27 1.89
N ASP A 198 5.34 -24.30 2.01
CA ASP A 198 4.87 -25.65 2.35
C ASP A 198 4.27 -25.72 3.76
N ASN A 199 4.81 -24.94 4.70
CA ASN A 199 4.27 -24.78 6.05
C ASN A 199 2.88 -24.13 6.05
N ILE A 200 2.69 -23.06 5.28
CA ILE A 200 1.38 -22.40 5.12
C ILE A 200 0.39 -23.36 4.46
N LEU A 201 0.77 -24.02 3.36
CA LEU A 201 -0.13 -24.93 2.65
C LEU A 201 -0.52 -26.13 3.51
N THR A 202 0.38 -26.63 4.37
CA THR A 202 0.05 -27.68 5.33
C THR A 202 -0.98 -27.23 6.36
N SER A 203 -0.96 -25.95 6.74
CA SER A 203 -1.91 -25.36 7.69
C SER A 203 -3.24 -24.94 7.05
N ILE A 204 -3.28 -24.76 5.72
CA ILE A 204 -4.47 -24.42 4.95
C ILE A 204 -4.73 -25.53 3.91
N PRO A 205 -5.32 -26.69 4.31
CA PRO A 205 -5.43 -27.86 3.45
C PRO A 205 -6.12 -27.63 2.12
N LEU A 206 -7.11 -26.71 2.08
CA LEU A 206 -7.83 -26.31 0.87
C LEU A 206 -6.91 -25.75 -0.23
N LEU A 207 -5.74 -25.24 0.14
CA LEU A 207 -4.74 -24.70 -0.80
C LEU A 207 -3.60 -25.68 -1.09
N LYS A 208 -3.50 -26.79 -0.35
CA LYS A 208 -2.43 -27.80 -0.48
C LYS A 208 -2.61 -28.72 -1.69
N GLU A 209 -3.84 -28.86 -2.19
CA GLU A 209 -4.14 -29.80 -3.26
C GLU A 209 -3.29 -29.51 -4.50
N LYS A 210 -2.84 -30.57 -5.19
CA LYS A 210 -1.99 -30.48 -6.40
C LYS A 210 -2.65 -29.67 -7.53
N ASP A 211 -3.98 -29.52 -7.47
CA ASP A 211 -4.82 -28.69 -8.35
C ASP A 211 -5.34 -27.43 -7.62
N SER A 212 -4.53 -26.84 -6.75
CA SER A 212 -4.87 -25.59 -6.06
C SER A 212 -5.00 -24.43 -7.04
N PRO A 213 -6.03 -23.58 -6.93
CA PRO A 213 -6.15 -22.38 -7.74
C PRO A 213 -4.99 -21.39 -7.60
N PHE A 214 -4.16 -21.52 -6.55
CA PHE A 214 -2.96 -20.72 -6.37
C PHE A 214 -1.82 -21.07 -7.33
N GLU A 215 -1.82 -22.30 -7.88
CA GLU A 215 -0.84 -22.73 -8.88
C GLU A 215 -1.30 -22.44 -10.31
N TRP A 216 -2.58 -22.08 -10.52
CA TRP A 216 -3.10 -21.70 -11.83
C TRP A 216 -2.82 -20.23 -12.11
N GLU A 217 -1.93 -19.96 -13.06
CA GLU A 217 -1.51 -18.59 -13.41
C GLU A 217 -2.69 -17.61 -13.58
N TRP A 218 -3.72 -18.00 -14.33
CA TRP A 218 -4.89 -17.15 -14.57
C TRP A 218 -5.74 -16.91 -13.32
N ALA A 219 -5.81 -17.86 -12.38
CA ALA A 219 -6.60 -17.71 -11.15
C ALA A 219 -5.81 -16.94 -10.08
N SER A 220 -4.50 -17.16 -10.02
CA SER A 220 -3.60 -16.37 -9.16
C SER A 220 -3.58 -14.88 -9.53
N GLU A 221 -3.77 -14.53 -10.82
CA GLU A 221 -3.97 -13.13 -11.24
C GLU A 221 -5.28 -12.55 -10.68
N LEU A 222 -6.36 -13.34 -10.58
CA LEU A 222 -7.60 -12.91 -9.91
C LEU A 222 -7.33 -12.64 -8.43
N TYR A 223 -6.57 -13.51 -7.75
CA TYR A 223 -6.18 -13.29 -6.36
C TYR A 223 -5.33 -12.03 -6.19
N PHE A 224 -4.38 -11.76 -7.07
CA PHE A 224 -3.59 -10.53 -7.06
C PHE A 224 -4.46 -9.28 -7.21
N ASN A 225 -5.41 -9.28 -8.14
CA ASN A 225 -6.34 -8.15 -8.33
C ASN A 225 -7.21 -7.91 -7.09
N ASP A 226 -7.66 -8.99 -6.45
CA ASP A 226 -8.40 -8.94 -5.20
C ASP A 226 -7.55 -8.41 -4.04
N PHE A 227 -6.30 -8.88 -3.93
CA PHE A 227 -5.34 -8.39 -2.93
C PHE A 227 -5.18 -6.87 -3.03
N VAL A 228 -4.92 -6.35 -4.24
CA VAL A 228 -4.82 -4.91 -4.51
C VAL A 228 -6.13 -4.18 -4.16
N THR A 229 -7.28 -4.78 -4.49
CA THR A 229 -8.59 -4.23 -4.14
C THR A 229 -8.79 -4.12 -2.64
N ILE A 230 -8.41 -5.17 -1.89
CA ILE A 230 -8.55 -5.21 -0.43
C ILE A 230 -7.63 -4.16 0.22
N ILE A 231 -6.37 -4.08 -0.19
CA ILE A 231 -5.42 -3.08 0.32
C ILE A 231 -5.94 -1.66 0.04
N ALA A 232 -6.28 -1.35 -1.22
CA ALA A 232 -6.75 -0.02 -1.60
C ALA A 232 -8.09 0.38 -0.95
N SER A 233 -8.87 -0.59 -0.44
CA SER A 233 -10.12 -0.31 0.27
C SER A 233 -9.94 0.11 1.73
N LYS A 234 -8.79 -0.20 2.35
CA LYS A 234 -8.51 0.10 3.76
C LYS A 234 -8.10 1.56 3.98
N ASP A 235 -7.46 2.19 3.01
CA ASP A 235 -6.86 3.52 3.17
C ASP A 235 -7.84 4.70 3.00
N GLY A 236 -9.14 4.45 2.76
CA GLY A 236 -10.17 5.50 2.64
C GLY A 236 -10.04 6.39 1.39
N GLU A 237 -8.82 6.57 0.87
CA GLU A 237 -8.50 7.19 -0.40
C GLU A 237 -8.72 6.19 -1.55
N THR A 238 -9.99 5.97 -1.87
CA THR A 238 -10.34 5.32 -3.14
C THR A 238 -9.70 6.10 -4.29
N LYS A 239 -8.85 5.44 -5.11
CA LYS A 239 -9.08 5.29 -6.57
C LYS A 239 -7.92 4.73 -7.39
N ASN A 240 -6.74 4.48 -6.83
CA ASN A 240 -5.60 4.10 -7.66
C ASN A 240 -5.23 2.61 -7.58
N LYS A 241 -6.23 1.73 -7.51
CA LYS A 241 -6.05 0.26 -7.60
C LYS A 241 -5.17 -0.12 -8.79
N LYS A 242 -5.44 0.47 -9.96
CA LYS A 242 -4.65 0.24 -11.17
C LYS A 242 -3.18 0.60 -10.96
N MET A 243 -2.90 1.77 -10.38
CA MET A 243 -1.53 2.21 -10.13
C MET A 243 -0.82 1.36 -9.08
N LEU A 244 -1.52 0.96 -8.01
CA LEU A 244 -0.96 0.04 -7.01
C LEU A 244 -0.61 -1.32 -7.65
N ALA A 245 -1.49 -1.85 -8.51
CA ALA A 245 -1.22 -3.05 -9.27
C ALA A 245 0.01 -2.89 -10.18
N SER A 246 0.12 -1.76 -10.89
CA SER A 246 1.26 -1.44 -11.73
C SER A 246 2.57 -1.36 -10.93
N ILE A 247 2.57 -0.64 -9.81
CA ILE A 247 3.75 -0.52 -8.93
C ILE A 247 4.20 -1.89 -8.43
N LEU A 248 3.27 -2.73 -7.94
CA LEU A 248 3.63 -4.08 -7.49
C LEU A 248 4.18 -4.94 -8.64
N LYS A 249 3.59 -4.87 -9.84
CA LYS A 249 4.10 -5.58 -11.02
C LYS A 249 5.50 -5.10 -11.43
N LEU A 250 5.78 -3.81 -11.31
CA LEU A 250 7.10 -3.26 -11.60
C LEU A 250 8.14 -3.66 -10.55
N LEU A 251 7.75 -3.78 -9.27
CA LEU A 251 8.66 -4.10 -8.18
C LEU A 251 9.02 -5.59 -8.09
N ILE A 252 8.05 -6.49 -8.29
CA ILE A 252 8.27 -7.94 -8.09
C ILE A 252 7.97 -8.79 -9.33
N GLY A 253 7.64 -8.18 -10.47
CA GLY A 253 7.44 -8.87 -11.74
C GLY A 253 6.34 -9.93 -11.67
N ASP A 254 6.56 -11.06 -12.35
CA ASP A 254 5.60 -12.17 -12.38
C ASP A 254 5.40 -12.84 -11.01
N LYS A 255 6.28 -12.59 -10.03
CA LYS A 255 6.12 -13.10 -8.66
C LYS A 255 4.86 -12.51 -7.98
N VAL A 256 4.23 -11.45 -8.51
CA VAL A 256 2.90 -10.99 -8.06
C VAL A 256 1.83 -12.10 -8.11
N ARG A 257 1.99 -13.06 -9.04
CA ARG A 257 1.10 -14.21 -9.22
C ARG A 257 1.39 -15.36 -8.26
N LYS A 258 2.35 -15.20 -7.34
CA LYS A 258 2.63 -16.18 -6.28
C LYS A 258 2.07 -15.62 -4.96
N PRO A 259 0.86 -16.03 -4.52
CA PRO A 259 0.19 -15.40 -3.38
C PRO A 259 1.04 -15.30 -2.11
N ILE A 260 1.76 -16.37 -1.74
CA ILE A 260 2.58 -16.38 -0.52
C ILE A 260 3.77 -15.42 -0.65
N PHE A 261 4.42 -15.38 -1.82
CA PHE A 261 5.48 -14.42 -2.11
C PHE A 261 4.96 -12.97 -2.06
N LEU A 262 3.81 -12.71 -2.67
CA LEU A 262 3.16 -11.39 -2.66
C LEU A 262 2.90 -10.90 -1.23
N HIS A 263 2.41 -11.79 -0.36
CA HIS A 263 2.19 -11.49 1.05
C HIS A 263 3.50 -11.20 1.79
N ALA A 264 4.50 -12.06 1.66
CA ALA A 264 5.81 -11.87 2.29
C ALA A 264 6.46 -10.54 1.87
N TYR A 265 6.41 -10.23 0.57
CA TYR A 265 6.87 -8.94 0.04
C TYR A 265 6.10 -7.77 0.65
N TRP A 266 4.76 -7.88 0.74
CA TRP A 266 3.92 -6.84 1.32
C TRP A 266 4.19 -6.63 2.82
N TRP A 267 4.45 -7.69 3.59
CA TRP A 267 4.76 -7.57 5.01
C TRP A 267 6.05 -6.78 5.26
N LYS A 268 7.09 -7.04 4.45
CA LYS A 268 8.36 -6.30 4.51
C LYS A 268 8.23 -4.86 3.99
N ASN A 269 7.60 -4.68 2.83
CA ASN A 269 7.70 -3.44 2.04
C ASN A 269 6.41 -2.61 1.98
N GLY A 270 5.33 -3.00 2.66
CA GLY A 270 4.01 -2.37 2.49
C GLY A 270 3.99 -0.86 2.70
N ASN A 271 4.69 -0.35 3.72
CA ASN A 271 4.80 1.10 3.97
C ASN A 271 5.55 1.84 2.86
N GLU A 272 6.61 1.22 2.32
CA GLU A 272 7.40 1.77 1.22
C GLU A 272 6.59 1.76 -0.08
N VAL A 273 5.86 0.68 -0.38
CA VAL A 273 4.96 0.59 -1.54
C VAL A 273 3.85 1.64 -1.46
N LEU A 274 3.27 1.86 -0.27
CA LEU A 274 2.26 2.91 -0.08
C LEU A 274 2.85 4.32 -0.24
N ALA A 275 4.08 4.55 0.21
CA ALA A 275 4.79 5.82 -0.04
C ALA A 275 5.04 6.04 -1.54
N GLN A 276 5.47 5.00 -2.26
CA GLN A 276 5.63 5.03 -3.72
C GLN A 276 4.31 5.27 -4.45
N LEU A 277 3.22 4.66 -3.99
CA LEU A 277 1.88 4.92 -4.54
C LEU A 277 1.51 6.40 -4.39
N GLN A 278 1.72 7.00 -3.22
CA GLN A 278 1.43 8.42 -3.01
C GLN A 278 2.33 9.32 -3.85
N LEU A 279 3.61 8.98 -4.02
CA LEU A 279 4.53 9.68 -4.92
C LEU A 279 4.06 9.59 -6.38
N ALA A 280 3.70 8.40 -6.85
CA ALA A 280 3.18 8.17 -8.19
C ALA A 280 1.86 8.92 -8.47
N GLN A 281 1.02 9.09 -7.44
CA GLN A 281 -0.21 9.87 -7.56
C GLN A 281 0.03 11.36 -7.78
N MET A 282 1.17 11.89 -7.32
CA MET A 282 1.55 13.29 -7.56
C MET A 282 1.93 13.54 -9.02
N SER A 283 2.41 12.50 -9.73
CA SER A 283 2.64 12.56 -11.18
C SER A 283 2.36 11.21 -11.86
N PRO A 284 1.09 10.91 -12.20
CA PRO A 284 0.70 9.62 -12.79
C PRO A 284 1.38 9.31 -14.13
N MET A 285 1.85 10.34 -14.84
CA MET A 285 2.52 10.19 -16.13
C MET A 285 3.84 9.45 -16.01
N ILE A 286 4.54 9.52 -14.87
CA ILE A 286 5.81 8.81 -14.68
C ILE A 286 5.57 7.30 -14.77
N ILE A 287 4.59 6.78 -14.02
CA ILE A 287 4.24 5.35 -14.07
C ILE A 287 3.79 4.94 -15.47
N LYS A 288 2.97 5.76 -16.14
CA LYS A 288 2.53 5.49 -17.51
C LYS A 288 3.71 5.41 -18.49
N ASN A 289 4.70 6.29 -18.35
CA ASN A 289 5.89 6.29 -19.20
C ASN A 289 6.74 5.04 -18.96
N ILE A 290 6.90 4.62 -17.70
CA ILE A 290 7.60 3.38 -17.35
C ILE A 290 6.89 2.17 -17.95
N GLU A 291 5.56 2.11 -17.86
CA GLU A 291 4.77 1.03 -18.47
C GLU A 291 4.94 0.95 -19.99
N ILE A 292 5.06 2.11 -20.68
CA ILE A 292 5.24 2.18 -22.14
C ILE A 292 6.66 1.79 -22.55
N GLN A 293 7.67 2.26 -21.81
CA GLN A 293 9.08 2.03 -22.13
C GLN A 293 9.58 0.64 -21.71
N GLY A 294 8.86 -0.03 -20.81
CA GLY A 294 9.20 -1.34 -20.28
C GLY A 294 10.32 -1.31 -19.21
N ASN A 295 10.49 -2.42 -18.51
CA ASN A 295 11.43 -2.54 -17.36
C ASN A 295 12.90 -2.29 -17.71
N VAL A 296 13.28 -2.38 -18.99
CA VAL A 296 14.66 -2.18 -19.46
C VAL A 296 15.15 -0.75 -19.22
N ALA A 297 14.25 0.26 -19.29
CA ALA A 297 14.60 1.67 -19.09
C ALA A 297 14.83 2.04 -17.60
N VAL A 298 14.35 1.22 -16.66
CA VAL A 298 14.36 1.52 -15.22
C VAL A 298 15.68 1.11 -14.54
N GLY A 299 16.58 0.42 -15.25
CA GLY A 299 17.88 0.00 -14.71
C GLY A 299 17.77 -0.85 -13.43
N GLY A 300 16.64 -1.53 -13.24
CA GLY A 300 16.39 -2.42 -12.11
C GLY A 300 15.91 -1.77 -10.80
N ASN A 301 15.66 -0.45 -10.74
CA ASN A 301 15.23 0.20 -9.48
C ASN A 301 14.13 1.26 -9.71
N LEU A 302 12.87 0.81 -9.66
CA LEU A 302 11.67 1.65 -9.79
C LEU A 302 11.68 2.78 -8.77
N GLU A 303 12.10 2.47 -7.54
CA GLU A 303 12.09 3.36 -6.40
C GLU A 303 12.97 4.58 -6.66
N LYS A 304 14.20 4.36 -7.13
CA LYS A 304 15.14 5.43 -7.50
C LYS A 304 14.63 6.21 -8.71
N HIS A 305 14.16 5.53 -9.76
CA HIS A 305 13.71 6.18 -10.98
C HIS A 305 12.49 7.09 -10.75
N LEU A 306 11.47 6.61 -10.03
CA LEU A 306 10.27 7.38 -9.68
C LEU A 306 10.64 8.67 -8.93
N VAL A 307 11.53 8.54 -7.93
CA VAL A 307 11.96 9.69 -7.12
C VAL A 307 12.77 10.68 -7.95
N LYS A 308 13.71 10.21 -8.78
CA LYS A 308 14.49 11.08 -9.69
C LYS A 308 13.62 11.89 -10.63
N GLU A 309 12.67 11.24 -11.31
CA GLU A 309 11.77 11.92 -12.25
C GLU A 309 10.84 12.91 -11.53
N LEU A 310 10.35 12.58 -10.33
CA LEU A 310 9.58 13.52 -9.51
C LEU A 310 10.40 14.74 -9.09
N ILE A 311 11.63 14.55 -8.64
CA ILE A 311 12.54 15.64 -8.27
C ILE A 311 12.77 16.55 -9.46
N LYS A 312 13.10 15.96 -10.62
CA LYS A 312 13.31 16.69 -11.87
C LYS A 312 12.09 17.53 -12.26
N LEU A 313 10.89 16.95 -12.19
CA LEU A 313 9.64 17.68 -12.44
C LEU A 313 9.44 18.84 -11.45
N MET A 314 9.70 18.64 -10.16
CA MET A 314 9.57 19.71 -9.17
C MET A 314 10.58 20.83 -9.41
N LEU A 315 11.83 20.50 -9.73
CA LEU A 315 12.87 21.48 -10.05
C LEU A 315 12.54 22.27 -11.32
N GLN A 316 12.05 21.59 -12.37
CA GLN A 316 11.58 22.26 -13.59
C GLN A 316 10.38 23.18 -13.31
N ARG A 317 9.45 22.74 -12.47
CA ARG A 317 8.26 23.51 -12.11
C ARG A 317 8.62 24.80 -11.37
N ILE A 318 9.61 24.79 -10.45
CA ILE A 318 10.04 26.02 -9.77
C ILE A 318 10.80 26.97 -10.71
N CYS A 319 11.47 26.45 -11.75
CA CYS A 319 12.14 27.26 -12.77
C CYS A 319 11.19 27.85 -13.83
N GLY A 320 9.97 27.34 -13.94
CA GLY A 320 8.98 27.83 -14.92
C GLY A 320 8.55 29.28 -14.67
N ASN A 321 7.85 29.87 -15.64
CA ASN A 321 7.36 31.25 -15.53
C ASN A 321 6.13 31.31 -14.62
N PHE A 322 6.37 31.54 -13.33
CA PHE A 322 5.36 32.12 -12.46
C PHE A 322 5.31 33.62 -12.79
N GLU A 323 4.39 34.07 -13.64
CA GLU A 323 4.16 35.51 -13.93
C GLU A 323 2.83 35.97 -13.29
N GLY A 324 2.87 37.01 -12.43
CA GLY A 324 1.68 37.69 -11.85
C GLY A 324 1.39 37.47 -10.35
N ALA A 325 0.38 38.17 -9.81
CA ALA A 325 0.03 38.12 -8.37
C ALA A 325 -0.52 36.76 -7.88
N GLY A 326 -0.90 35.85 -8.80
CA GLY A 326 -1.27 34.45 -8.49
C GLY A 326 -0.09 33.53 -8.14
N ASN A 327 1.13 34.06 -8.11
CA ASN A 327 2.37 33.30 -7.94
C ASN A 327 2.64 32.86 -6.49
N SER A 328 2.25 33.64 -5.49
CA SER A 328 2.52 33.28 -4.08
C SER A 328 1.84 31.97 -3.72
N HIS A 329 0.58 31.80 -4.11
CA HIS A 329 -0.18 30.56 -3.93
C HIS A 329 0.44 29.38 -4.70
N SER A 330 1.01 29.63 -5.87
CA SER A 330 1.66 28.61 -6.70
C SER A 330 2.98 28.13 -6.10
N ILE A 331 3.76 29.04 -5.50
CA ILE A 331 4.99 28.73 -4.76
C ILE A 331 4.66 28.01 -3.45
N ASP A 332 3.66 28.47 -2.70
CA ASP A 332 3.24 27.82 -1.46
C ASP A 332 2.73 26.39 -1.73
N LYS A 333 1.99 26.19 -2.83
CA LYS A 333 1.58 24.86 -3.30
C LYS A 333 2.78 24.01 -3.70
N TRP A 334 3.74 24.56 -4.44
CA TRP A 334 4.97 23.85 -4.80
C TRP A 334 5.75 23.41 -3.56
N GLN A 335 5.88 24.30 -2.57
CA GLN A 335 6.58 24.02 -1.32
C GLN A 335 5.86 22.93 -0.50
N HIS A 336 4.54 22.96 -0.47
CA HIS A 336 3.72 21.91 0.14
C HIS A 336 3.95 20.55 -0.56
N ASP A 337 3.89 20.53 -1.90
CA ASP A 337 4.13 19.33 -2.71
C ASP A 337 5.55 18.78 -2.44
N VAL A 338 6.57 19.64 -2.43
CA VAL A 338 7.96 19.24 -2.15
C VAL A 338 8.13 18.72 -0.73
N THR A 339 7.55 19.38 0.27
CA THR A 339 7.61 18.90 1.67
C THR A 339 6.98 17.52 1.79
N LYS A 340 5.85 17.28 1.12
CA LYS A 340 5.22 15.96 1.04
C LYS A 340 6.13 14.93 0.36
N ILE A 341 6.74 15.27 -0.78
CA ILE A 341 7.71 14.40 -1.47
C ILE A 341 8.88 14.03 -0.55
N LEU A 342 9.51 15.02 0.10
CA LEU A 342 10.65 14.79 1.01
C LEU A 342 10.26 13.86 2.18
N SER A 343 9.07 14.04 2.74
CA SER A 343 8.52 13.16 3.77
C SER A 343 8.28 11.74 3.27
N LEU A 344 7.75 11.57 2.06
CA LEU A 344 7.46 10.24 1.50
C LEU A 344 8.74 9.50 1.09
N VAL A 345 9.69 10.18 0.46
CA VAL A 345 10.98 9.61 0.05
C VAL A 345 11.79 9.12 1.25
N SER A 346 11.62 9.73 2.43
CA SER A 346 12.26 9.25 3.65
C SER A 346 11.85 7.81 4.04
N LYS A 347 10.68 7.35 3.57
CA LYS A 347 10.16 5.99 3.77
C LYS A 347 10.57 5.01 2.66
N VAL A 348 11.29 5.48 1.63
CA VAL A 348 11.73 4.69 0.48
C VAL A 348 13.22 4.41 0.63
N THR A 349 13.54 3.21 1.14
CA THR A 349 14.88 2.87 1.65
C THR A 349 15.97 3.06 0.60
N ARG A 350 15.68 2.66 -0.64
CA ARG A 350 16.63 2.70 -1.77
C ARG A 350 16.77 4.08 -2.42
N ALA A 351 15.88 5.03 -2.13
CA ALA A 351 15.86 6.36 -2.74
C ALA A 351 16.22 7.51 -1.77
N LYS A 352 16.25 7.25 -0.46
CA LYS A 352 16.50 8.28 0.58
C LYS A 352 17.85 9.00 0.46
N ASN A 353 18.84 8.38 -0.19
CA ASN A 353 20.21 8.89 -0.32
C ASN A 353 20.53 9.46 -1.72
N LEU A 354 19.53 9.69 -2.57
CA LEU A 354 19.76 10.25 -3.91
C LEU A 354 20.35 11.67 -3.82
N PRO A 355 21.44 11.98 -4.56
CA PRO A 355 22.02 13.33 -4.59
C PRO A 355 21.00 14.40 -5.00
N ASP A 356 20.16 14.10 -5.99
CA ASP A 356 19.10 14.99 -6.49
C ASP A 356 18.12 15.43 -5.38
N LEU A 357 17.93 14.57 -4.37
CA LEU A 357 17.08 14.88 -3.21
C LEU A 357 17.68 16.01 -2.37
N GLN A 358 19.01 16.12 -2.31
CA GLN A 358 19.68 17.20 -1.60
C GLN A 358 19.49 18.54 -2.33
N LEU A 359 19.55 18.54 -3.66
CA LEU A 359 19.23 19.74 -4.45
C LEU A 359 17.80 20.21 -4.15
N LEU A 360 16.82 19.30 -4.20
CA LEU A 360 15.43 19.65 -3.92
C LEU A 360 15.24 20.19 -2.50
N ARG A 361 15.92 19.63 -1.50
CA ARG A 361 15.91 20.12 -0.11
C ARG A 361 16.47 21.53 0.01
N ILE A 362 17.63 21.78 -0.61
CA ILE A 362 18.27 23.10 -0.61
C ILE A 362 17.33 24.12 -1.24
N VAL A 363 16.79 23.83 -2.42
CA VAL A 363 15.87 24.73 -3.13
C VAL A 363 14.61 25.00 -2.31
N ASN A 364 14.05 23.97 -1.67
CA ASN A 364 12.88 24.12 -0.78
C ASN A 364 13.16 25.06 0.39
N ASP A 365 14.30 24.90 1.06
CA ASP A 365 14.71 25.76 2.18
C ASP A 365 14.91 27.21 1.73
N LEU A 366 15.52 27.42 0.56
CA LEU A 366 15.77 28.75 0.01
C LEU A 366 14.46 29.45 -0.40
N VAL A 367 13.53 28.73 -1.03
CA VAL A 367 12.22 29.25 -1.44
C VAL A 367 11.34 29.59 -0.24
N ALA A 368 11.41 28.81 0.85
CA ALA A 368 10.65 29.03 2.09
C ALA A 368 10.85 30.45 2.68
N THR A 369 12.01 31.04 2.42
CA THR A 369 12.39 32.36 2.93
C THR A 369 11.57 33.48 2.30
N LYS A 370 11.06 33.28 1.06
CA LYS A 370 10.42 34.33 0.24
C LYS A 370 11.29 35.60 0.09
N SER A 371 12.59 35.53 0.37
CA SER A 371 13.52 36.67 0.34
C SER A 371 14.50 36.59 -0.83
N ILE A 372 14.69 35.39 -1.40
CA ILE A 372 15.54 35.17 -2.57
C ILE A 372 14.69 35.31 -3.84
N PRO A 373 15.07 36.17 -4.81
CA PRO A 373 14.36 36.29 -6.08
C PRO A 373 14.32 34.97 -6.85
N LEU A 374 13.21 34.69 -7.53
CA LEU A 374 13.03 33.45 -8.31
C LEU A 374 14.09 33.27 -9.40
N ASP A 375 14.58 34.35 -10.01
CA ASP A 375 15.66 34.26 -11.00
C ASP A 375 16.97 33.73 -10.37
N SER A 376 17.24 34.08 -9.11
CA SER A 376 18.37 33.51 -8.37
C SER A 376 18.13 32.05 -7.99
N ILE A 377 16.89 31.67 -7.67
CA ILE A 377 16.53 30.25 -7.47
C ILE A 377 16.73 29.46 -8.77
N ARG A 378 16.33 30.02 -9.92
CA ARG A 378 16.51 29.38 -11.23
C ARG A 378 17.98 29.16 -11.56
N GLU A 379 18.83 30.15 -11.32
CA GLU A 379 20.28 30.02 -11.47
C GLU A 379 20.84 28.90 -10.59
N ILE A 380 20.45 28.84 -9.32
CA ILE A 380 20.87 27.80 -8.38
C ILE A 380 20.44 26.40 -8.86
N VAL A 381 19.19 26.25 -9.30
CA VAL A 381 18.69 24.97 -9.83
C VAL A 381 19.46 24.55 -11.07
N GLN A 382 19.73 25.47 -12.01
CA GLN A 382 20.49 25.17 -13.22
C GLN A 382 21.90 24.68 -12.89
N LEU A 383 22.59 25.34 -11.97
CA LEU A 383 23.92 24.92 -11.51
C LEU A 383 23.91 23.56 -10.83
N GLY A 384 22.87 23.27 -10.04
CA GLY A 384 22.73 21.98 -9.36
C GLY A 384 22.37 20.84 -10.30
N LEU A 385 21.66 21.12 -11.41
CA LEU A 385 21.35 20.13 -12.45
C LEU A 385 22.51 19.89 -13.42
N SER A 386 23.44 20.85 -13.55
CA SER A 386 24.61 20.75 -14.44
C SER A 386 25.86 20.17 -13.76
N SER A 387 25.77 19.68 -12.52
CA SER A 387 26.91 19.06 -11.84
C SER A 387 27.13 17.63 -12.35
N ASP A 388 28.19 17.43 -13.14
CA ASP A 388 28.67 16.09 -13.51
C ASP A 388 29.30 15.40 -12.29
N GLU A 389 29.09 14.07 -12.18
CA GLU A 389 29.65 13.01 -11.29
C GLU A 389 30.10 13.29 -9.83
N GLN A 390 30.59 14.48 -9.48
CA GLN A 390 31.10 14.90 -8.16
C GLN A 390 30.01 15.31 -7.15
N GLY A 391 28.74 15.27 -7.56
CA GLY A 391 27.58 15.57 -6.72
C GLY A 391 27.15 17.04 -6.74
N VAL A 392 25.94 17.29 -6.24
CA VAL A 392 25.23 18.59 -6.29
C VAL A 392 26.03 19.75 -5.69
N LEU A 393 26.88 19.48 -4.69
CA LEU A 393 27.62 20.49 -3.93
C LEU A 393 29.01 20.76 -4.54
N SER A 394 29.07 21.13 -5.82
CA SER A 394 30.31 21.63 -6.41
C SER A 394 30.75 22.95 -5.78
N GLU A 395 32.03 23.29 -5.87
CA GLU A 395 32.54 24.59 -5.41
C GLU A 395 31.74 25.75 -6.00
N LYS A 396 31.53 25.73 -7.32
CA LYS A 396 30.75 26.76 -8.02
C LYS A 396 29.34 26.89 -7.45
N PHE A 397 28.66 25.76 -7.24
CA PHE A 397 27.32 25.75 -6.65
C PHE A 397 27.31 26.35 -5.24
N VAL A 398 28.21 25.88 -4.36
CA VAL A 398 28.31 26.35 -2.97
C VAL A 398 28.61 27.83 -2.91
N SER A 399 29.57 28.29 -3.73
CA SER A 399 29.93 29.71 -3.83
C SER A 399 28.75 30.57 -4.25
N THR A 400 28.04 30.19 -5.31
CA THR A 400 26.89 30.94 -5.81
C THR A 400 25.79 31.04 -4.76
N VAL A 401 25.44 29.94 -4.08
CA VAL A 401 24.38 29.96 -3.06
C VAL A 401 24.75 30.89 -1.89
N LEU A 402 26.00 30.83 -1.40
CA LEU A 402 26.49 31.73 -0.35
C LEU A 402 26.44 33.20 -0.78
N ASP A 403 26.89 33.53 -2.00
CA ASP A 403 26.87 34.91 -2.49
C ASP A 403 25.45 35.48 -2.58
N LYS A 404 24.45 34.65 -2.90
CA LYS A 404 23.05 35.08 -2.93
C LYS A 404 22.51 35.30 -1.52
N LEU A 405 22.87 34.43 -0.58
CA LEU A 405 22.47 34.55 0.83
C LEU A 405 23.12 35.75 1.53
N ASP A 406 24.38 36.04 1.21
CA ASP A 406 25.14 37.16 1.79
C ASP A 406 24.59 38.53 1.38
N LYS A 407 23.88 38.60 0.24
CA LYS A 407 23.21 39.83 -0.23
C LYS A 407 21.88 40.12 0.46
N LEU A 408 21.38 39.20 1.29
CA LEU A 408 20.12 39.37 2.00
C LEU A 408 20.34 40.19 3.28
N GLU A 409 19.31 40.96 3.67
CA GLU A 409 19.30 41.66 4.95
C GLU A 409 19.44 40.69 6.13
N GLN A 410 20.25 41.06 7.12
CA GLN A 410 20.45 40.25 8.32
C GLN A 410 19.24 40.36 9.26
N ASN A 411 18.27 39.46 9.06
CA ASN A 411 17.14 39.26 9.95
C ASN A 411 16.93 37.75 10.20
N GLU A 412 16.16 37.38 11.23
CA GLU A 412 15.95 35.97 11.60
C GLU A 412 15.46 35.11 10.43
N LYS A 413 14.56 35.67 9.60
CA LYS A 413 13.98 35.01 8.42
C LYS A 413 15.05 34.62 7.40
N ASN A 414 16.09 35.43 7.22
CA ASN A 414 17.18 35.19 6.27
C ASN A 414 18.37 34.44 6.90
N ILE A 415 18.49 34.42 8.24
CA ILE A 415 19.53 33.65 8.93
C ILE A 415 19.24 32.14 8.90
N ILE A 416 17.97 31.74 9.06
CA ILE A 416 17.53 30.33 9.01
C ILE A 416 18.00 29.57 7.75
N PRO A 417 17.73 30.04 6.51
CA PRO A 417 18.16 29.35 5.30
C PRO A 417 19.67 29.31 5.15
N ARG A 418 20.38 30.39 5.55
CA ARG A 418 21.84 30.47 5.52
C ARG A 418 22.46 29.41 6.43
N ARG A 419 21.98 29.35 7.67
CA ARG A 419 22.39 28.31 8.63
C ARG A 419 22.07 26.91 8.13
N SER A 420 20.86 26.69 7.60
CA SER A 420 20.47 25.38 7.05
C SER A 420 21.42 24.93 5.93
N PHE A 421 21.72 25.84 4.99
CA PHE A 421 22.61 25.56 3.88
C PHE A 421 24.04 25.23 4.33
N ILE A 422 24.61 26.06 5.21
CA ILE A 422 25.94 25.83 5.81
C ILE A 422 25.97 24.48 6.51
N MET A 423 24.93 24.17 7.30
CA MET A 423 24.88 22.90 8.01
C MET A 423 24.81 21.69 7.08
N ARG A 424 24.09 21.79 5.95
CA ARG A 424 24.07 20.74 4.93
C ARG A 424 25.43 20.57 4.26
N CYS A 425 26.10 21.66 3.92
CA CYS A 425 27.45 21.64 3.35
C CYS A 425 28.41 20.92 4.31
N LEU A 426 28.40 21.29 5.59
CA LEU A 426 29.21 20.63 6.62
C LEU A 426 28.89 19.15 6.78
N ALA A 427 27.64 18.74 6.61
CA ALA A 427 27.22 17.35 6.72
C ALA A 427 27.68 16.49 5.54
N LEU A 428 27.51 17.00 4.31
CA LEU A 428 27.59 16.23 3.07
C LEU A 428 28.93 16.34 2.33
N ILE A 429 29.61 17.48 2.41
CA ILE A 429 30.90 17.67 1.77
C ILE A 429 31.94 16.89 2.59
N PRO A 430 32.76 16.01 2.00
CA PRO A 430 33.87 15.35 2.71
C PRO A 430 34.81 16.37 3.36
N ILE A 431 35.61 15.96 4.34
CA ILE A 431 36.54 16.88 5.01
C ILE A 431 37.73 17.19 4.09
N GLU A 432 38.18 16.20 3.33
CA GLU A 432 39.38 16.28 2.49
C GLU A 432 39.11 16.83 1.09
N SER A 433 37.86 17.16 0.76
CA SER A 433 37.56 17.68 -0.57
C SER A 433 38.04 19.13 -0.71
N GLU A 434 38.53 19.49 -1.89
CA GLU A 434 38.90 20.88 -2.20
C GLU A 434 37.71 21.84 -2.02
N VAL A 435 36.50 21.35 -2.29
CA VAL A 435 35.25 22.08 -2.04
C VAL A 435 35.10 22.46 -0.56
N ARG A 436 35.55 21.62 0.38
CA ARG A 436 35.48 21.92 1.81
C ARG A 436 36.39 23.08 2.19
N LEU A 437 37.60 23.10 1.65
CA LEU A 437 38.57 24.18 1.87
C LEU A 437 38.01 25.51 1.36
N SER A 438 37.54 25.55 0.10
CA SER A 438 36.99 26.79 -0.45
C SER A 438 35.71 27.23 0.25
N PHE A 439 34.90 26.28 0.73
CA PHE A 439 33.76 26.55 1.60
C PHE A 439 34.16 27.21 2.92
N TYR A 440 35.21 26.72 3.60
CA TYR A 440 35.72 27.34 4.83
C TYR A 440 36.29 28.73 4.57
N GLU A 441 37.12 28.92 3.54
CA GLU A 441 37.65 30.23 3.15
C GLU A 441 36.53 31.24 2.92
N LYS A 442 35.48 30.83 2.21
CA LYS A 442 34.32 31.70 1.96
C LYS A 442 33.50 31.98 3.22
N LEU A 443 33.35 30.98 4.09
CA LEU A 443 32.60 31.11 5.34
C LEU A 443 33.30 32.06 6.34
N PHE A 444 34.63 32.00 6.43
CA PHE A 444 35.43 32.76 7.39
C PHE A 444 35.99 34.09 6.87
N SER A 445 35.89 34.36 5.56
CA SER A 445 36.27 35.66 4.97
C SER A 445 35.25 36.78 5.18
N LYS A 446 34.11 36.49 5.84
CA LYS A 446 33.02 37.44 6.09
C LYS A 446 32.92 37.79 7.57
N GLU A 447 32.22 38.89 7.86
CA GLU A 447 31.89 39.25 9.23
C GLU A 447 31.08 38.14 9.92
N PRO A 448 31.32 37.90 11.22
CA PRO A 448 30.55 36.93 12.00
C PRO A 448 29.06 37.26 11.97
N PHE A 449 28.23 36.23 11.81
CA PHE A 449 26.77 36.35 11.86
C PHE A 449 26.20 35.59 13.07
N PRO A 450 24.95 35.84 13.48
CA PRO A 450 24.36 35.17 14.63
C PRO A 450 24.46 33.63 14.52
N LEU A 451 24.87 32.99 15.62
CA LEU A 451 25.07 31.54 15.75
C LEU A 451 26.30 30.96 15.02
N MET A 452 27.23 31.81 14.54
CA MET A 452 28.51 31.36 13.97
C MET A 452 29.33 30.49 14.95
N GLY A 453 29.28 30.78 16.25
CA GLY A 453 29.94 29.96 17.27
C GLY A 453 29.51 28.48 17.26
N ALA A 454 28.20 28.22 17.09
CA ALA A 454 27.68 26.85 17.01
C ALA A 454 28.08 26.14 15.71
N ILE A 455 28.36 26.88 14.64
CA ILE A 455 28.90 26.34 13.39
C ILE A 455 30.37 25.96 13.57
N ILE A 456 31.16 26.85 14.17
CA ILE A 456 32.58 26.62 14.48
C ILE A 456 32.74 25.40 15.39
N GLU A 457 31.98 25.33 16.48
CA GLU A 457 31.99 24.18 17.40
C GLU A 457 31.73 22.87 16.65
N ARG A 458 30.75 22.86 15.75
CA ARG A 458 30.45 21.67 14.93
C ARG A 458 31.56 21.32 13.94
N ILE A 459 32.26 22.31 13.41
CA ILE A 459 33.43 22.08 12.55
C ILE A 459 34.50 21.38 13.38
N PHE A 460 34.88 21.94 14.53
CA PHE A 460 35.90 21.36 15.41
C PHE A 460 35.54 19.94 15.84
N LEU A 461 34.32 19.70 16.32
CA LEU A 461 33.87 18.36 16.71
C LEU A 461 33.89 17.34 15.57
N LYS A 462 33.74 17.79 14.31
CA LYS A 462 33.74 16.89 13.14
C LYS A 462 35.15 16.61 12.63
N GLU A 463 36.01 17.61 12.66
CA GLU A 463 37.43 17.51 12.28
C GLU A 463 38.22 16.67 13.31
N ASP A 464 38.01 16.92 14.61
CA ASP A 464 38.67 16.19 15.71
C ASP A 464 38.36 14.69 15.71
N LYS A 465 37.11 14.31 15.38
CA LYS A 465 36.71 12.91 15.18
C LYS A 465 37.45 12.21 14.04
N LYS A 466 37.96 12.96 13.08
CA LYS A 466 38.60 12.41 11.88
C LYS A 466 40.11 12.35 12.02
N TYR A 467 40.68 13.37 12.63
CA TYR A 467 42.09 13.51 12.86
C TYR A 467 42.28 13.68 14.37
N GLU A 468 42.23 12.56 15.08
CA GLU A 468 42.37 12.53 16.55
C GLU A 468 43.48 13.49 17.00
N ASP A 469 43.19 14.29 18.04
CA ASP A 469 44.11 15.25 18.68
C ASP A 469 44.51 16.48 17.84
N ILE A 470 43.78 16.86 16.78
CA ILE A 470 44.03 18.15 16.10
C ILE A 470 43.74 19.34 17.01
N PHE A 471 42.67 19.27 17.80
CA PHE A 471 42.25 20.37 18.67
C PHE A 471 42.38 19.94 20.14
N PHE A 472 43.35 20.50 20.86
CA PHE A 472 43.44 20.37 22.31
C PHE A 472 42.28 21.15 22.95
N LEU A 473 41.14 20.49 23.14
CA LEU A 473 39.93 21.03 23.78
C LEU A 473 40.04 21.06 25.30
#